data_AF-A0A938CKM3-F1
#
_entry.id   AF-A0A938CKM3-F1
#
_cell.length_a   1.000
_cell.length_b   1.000
_cell.length_c   1.000
_cell.angle_alpha   90.00
_cell.angle_beta   90.00
_cell.angle_gamma   90.00
#
_symmetry.space_group_name_H-M   'P 1'
#
loop_
_entity.id
_entity.type
_entity.pdbx_description
1 polymer ?
#
loop_
_entity_poly.entity_id
_entity_poly.type
_entity_poly.pdbx_seq_one_letter_code
_entity_poly.pdbx_strand_id
1 'polypeptide(L)'
;MTLRSRHRLPAWCALALIFALGWAGPAKATEVDLELVLAVDASGSVDPEEYALQLGGIATAFRDRAIQDAIASGPLKRIAVNLLVWAEPRQPKDETGWFVLSTPAEAEVFANLVQALPRTQNGATGLGEGIAAAIRTITGNGLKSRRRVIDVSGDGIEAVPGGLVLEVSEARAMAIANGVTINGLAIETEVYDLLGFYRDNMRTGPGSFVISVRTYEDFATGIRRKLLREIEYRPEISLNR
;
A
#
# COMPACT_ATOMS: atom_id res chain seq x y z
N MET A 1 65.71 30.22 -38.47
CA MET A 1 65.75 29.35 -37.27
C MET A 1 64.32 29.22 -36.77
N THR A 2 63.83 27.98 -36.77
CA THR A 2 62.44 27.47 -36.76
C THR A 2 61.43 28.10 -35.78
N LEU A 3 60.32 28.65 -36.30
CA LEU A 3 59.06 28.83 -35.57
C LEU A 3 58.29 27.50 -35.48
N ARG A 4 57.93 27.11 -34.27
CA ARG A 4 57.24 25.87 -33.94
C ARG A 4 55.72 26.08 -34.08
N SER A 5 55.15 25.63 -35.20
CA SER A 5 53.70 25.59 -35.45
C SER A 5 53.03 24.59 -34.49
N ARG A 6 52.13 25.07 -33.62
CA ARG A 6 51.22 24.22 -32.84
C ARG A 6 49.94 24.02 -33.65
N HIS A 7 49.77 22.85 -34.25
CA HIS A 7 48.49 22.45 -34.86
C HIS A 7 47.44 22.27 -33.75
N ARG A 8 46.46 23.17 -33.68
CA ARG A 8 45.23 22.97 -32.91
C ARG A 8 44.28 22.16 -33.79
N LEU A 9 43.92 20.96 -33.34
CA LEU A 9 42.88 20.14 -33.98
C LEU A 9 41.54 20.91 -33.94
N PRO A 10 40.73 20.90 -35.02
CA PRO A 10 39.47 21.63 -35.07
C PRO A 10 38.41 20.98 -34.17
N ALA A 11 37.83 21.79 -33.30
CA ALA A 11 36.82 21.45 -32.28
C ALA A 11 35.42 21.13 -32.86
N TRP A 12 35.34 20.41 -33.98
CA TRP A 12 34.08 20.20 -34.71
C TRP A 12 33.51 18.77 -34.55
N CYS A 13 34.26 17.83 -33.98
CA CYS A 13 33.77 16.47 -33.72
C CYS A 13 33.05 16.29 -32.37
N ALA A 14 33.05 17.30 -31.48
CA ALA A 14 32.43 17.18 -30.16
C ALA A 14 30.94 17.55 -30.12
N LEU A 15 30.37 18.11 -31.21
CA LEU A 15 28.98 18.57 -31.21
C LEU A 15 27.95 17.50 -31.64
N ALA A 16 28.39 16.32 -32.11
CA ALA A 16 27.48 15.28 -32.59
C ALA A 16 26.95 14.36 -31.47
N LEU A 17 27.51 14.40 -30.25
CA LEU A 17 27.08 13.52 -29.15
C LEU A 17 25.95 14.08 -28.27
N ILE A 18 25.52 15.33 -28.47
CA ILE A 18 24.52 15.97 -27.58
C ILE A 18 23.08 15.80 -28.11
N PHE A 19 22.88 15.39 -29.37
CA PHE A 19 21.55 15.25 -29.98
C PHE A 19 20.90 13.86 -29.82
N ALA A 20 21.52 12.95 -29.07
CA ALA A 20 21.01 11.60 -28.82
C ALA A 20 20.42 11.40 -27.41
N LEU A 21 20.12 12.46 -26.66
CA LEU A 21 19.08 12.37 -25.62
C LEU A 21 17.72 12.41 -26.32
N GLY A 22 17.45 11.31 -27.04
CA GLY A 22 16.18 11.09 -27.70
C GLY A 22 15.04 11.21 -26.71
N TRP A 23 13.95 11.82 -27.17
CA TRP A 23 12.64 11.79 -26.54
C TRP A 23 12.37 10.44 -25.88
N ALA A 24 12.56 10.34 -24.57
CA ALA A 24 11.81 9.40 -23.78
C ALA A 24 10.36 9.90 -23.84
N GLY A 25 9.55 9.29 -24.71
CA GLY A 25 8.10 9.48 -24.67
C GLY A 25 7.60 9.23 -23.25
N PRO A 26 6.49 9.85 -22.82
CA PRO A 26 5.97 9.64 -21.47
C PRO A 26 5.82 8.13 -21.23
N ALA A 27 6.46 7.63 -20.16
CA ALA A 27 6.31 6.23 -19.77
C ALA A 27 4.82 5.94 -19.63
N LYS A 28 4.29 4.98 -20.40
CA LYS A 28 2.89 4.58 -20.29
C LYS A 28 2.72 3.98 -18.89
N ALA A 29 1.83 4.58 -18.10
CA ALA A 29 1.47 4.06 -16.80
C ALA A 29 0.93 2.64 -16.94
N THR A 30 1.32 1.75 -16.03
CA THR A 30 0.82 0.37 -16.02
C THR A 30 -0.60 0.37 -15.44
N GLU A 31 -1.57 -0.06 -16.24
CA GLU A 31 -2.97 -0.16 -15.82
C GLU A 31 -3.23 -1.46 -15.06
N VAL A 32 -3.96 -1.37 -13.95
CA VAL A 32 -4.35 -2.51 -13.09
C VAL A 32 -5.81 -2.36 -12.64
N ASP A 33 -6.45 -3.46 -12.27
CA ASP A 33 -7.85 -3.46 -11.83
C ASP A 33 -8.05 -2.81 -10.45
N LEU A 34 -7.00 -2.89 -9.61
CA LEU A 34 -6.98 -2.41 -8.23
C LEU A 34 -5.54 -2.04 -7.84
N GLU A 35 -5.37 -0.89 -7.21
CA GLU A 35 -4.20 -0.56 -6.39
C GLU A 35 -4.56 -0.74 -4.91
N LEU A 36 -3.86 -1.64 -4.23
CA LEU A 36 -4.12 -2.04 -2.85
C LEU A 36 -2.90 -1.79 -1.98
N VAL A 37 -3.04 -0.99 -0.94
CA VAL A 37 -2.04 -0.87 0.13
C VAL A 37 -2.51 -1.67 1.34
N LEU A 38 -1.71 -2.64 1.79
CA LEU A 38 -1.90 -3.33 3.07
C LEU A 38 -1.14 -2.53 4.14
N ALA A 39 -1.85 -1.73 4.92
CA ALA A 39 -1.30 -0.86 5.95
C ALA A 39 -1.37 -1.54 7.31
N VAL A 40 -0.25 -2.11 7.76
CA VAL A 40 -0.17 -3.00 8.93
C VAL A 40 0.44 -2.28 10.14
N ASP A 41 -0.24 -2.36 11.28
CA ASP A 41 0.24 -1.86 12.57
C ASP A 41 1.41 -2.69 13.11
N ALA A 42 2.45 -1.98 13.55
CA ALA A 42 3.59 -2.51 14.29
C ALA A 42 3.96 -1.59 15.47
N SER A 43 2.96 -0.89 16.03
CA SER A 43 3.09 -0.06 17.21
C SER A 43 3.46 -0.90 18.45
N GLY A 44 3.71 -0.22 19.57
CA GLY A 44 4.24 -0.84 20.79
C GLY A 44 3.32 -1.87 21.43
N SER A 45 2.02 -1.87 21.11
CA SER A 45 1.07 -2.90 21.51
C SER A 45 1.28 -4.22 20.75
N VAL A 46 1.85 -4.17 19.55
CA VAL A 46 2.07 -5.33 18.68
C VAL A 46 3.45 -5.93 18.94
N ASP A 47 3.50 -7.11 19.53
CA ASP A 47 4.76 -7.80 19.79
C ASP A 47 5.34 -8.48 18.53
N PRO A 48 6.58 -9.03 18.60
CA PRO A 48 7.20 -9.69 17.44
C PRO A 48 6.46 -10.93 16.92
N GLU A 49 5.80 -11.70 17.79
CA GLU A 49 5.06 -12.91 17.43
C GLU A 49 3.73 -12.53 16.75
N GLU A 50 3.04 -11.52 17.29
CA GLU A 50 1.83 -10.94 16.72
C GLU A 50 2.08 -10.33 15.34
N TYR A 51 3.17 -9.57 15.19
CA TYR A 51 3.61 -9.05 13.90
C TYR A 51 3.91 -10.18 12.89
N ALA A 52 4.57 -11.25 13.33
CA ALA A 52 4.84 -12.41 12.48
C ALA A 52 3.53 -13.14 12.08
N LEU A 53 2.54 -13.21 12.96
CA LEU A 53 1.20 -13.75 12.64
C LEU A 53 0.49 -12.89 11.58
N GLN A 54 0.59 -11.56 11.68
CA GLN A 54 0.03 -10.66 10.66
C GLN A 54 0.66 -10.91 9.28
N LEU A 55 1.99 -10.83 9.19
CA LEU A 55 2.70 -11.02 7.91
C LEU A 55 2.53 -12.44 7.37
N GLY A 56 2.59 -13.46 8.24
CA GLY A 56 2.34 -14.84 7.87
C GLY A 56 0.92 -15.06 7.34
N GLY A 57 -0.08 -14.43 7.95
CA GLY A 57 -1.48 -14.45 7.51
C GLY A 57 -1.67 -13.80 6.14
N ILE A 58 -1.05 -12.63 5.90
CA ILE A 58 -1.06 -11.98 4.58
C ILE A 58 -0.39 -12.87 3.54
N ALA A 59 0.83 -13.36 3.81
CA ALA A 59 1.56 -14.22 2.90
C ALA A 59 0.74 -15.48 2.55
N THR A 60 0.11 -16.10 3.54
CA THR A 60 -0.77 -17.26 3.34
C THR A 60 -1.97 -16.92 2.47
N ALA A 61 -2.57 -15.74 2.66
CA ALA A 61 -3.70 -15.31 1.84
C ALA A 61 -3.31 -15.11 0.36
N PHE A 62 -2.14 -14.55 0.05
CA PHE A 62 -1.69 -14.41 -1.35
C PHE A 62 -1.30 -15.75 -2.01
N ARG A 63 -1.03 -16.79 -1.21
CA ARG A 63 -0.87 -18.18 -1.71
C ARG A 63 -2.20 -18.92 -1.89
N ASP A 64 -3.30 -18.38 -1.35
CA ASP A 64 -4.62 -19.00 -1.43
C ASP A 64 -5.19 -18.93 -2.86
N ARG A 65 -5.65 -20.07 -3.38
CA ARG A 65 -6.23 -20.17 -4.72
C ARG A 65 -7.42 -19.23 -4.93
N ALA A 66 -8.29 -19.05 -3.95
CA ALA A 66 -9.46 -18.18 -4.09
C ALA A 66 -9.06 -16.70 -4.20
N ILE A 67 -7.98 -16.29 -3.52
CA ILE A 67 -7.41 -14.96 -3.67
C ILE A 67 -6.79 -14.79 -5.06
N GLN A 68 -6.05 -15.80 -5.54
CA GLN A 68 -5.48 -15.77 -6.90
C GLN A 68 -6.56 -15.72 -7.98
N ASP A 69 -7.65 -16.48 -7.81
CA ASP A 69 -8.81 -16.43 -8.69
C ASP A 69 -9.51 -15.05 -8.63
N ALA A 70 -9.59 -14.44 -7.46
CA ALA A 70 -10.12 -13.08 -7.30
C ALA A 70 -9.24 -12.03 -8.01
N ILE A 71 -7.92 -12.13 -7.94
CA ILE A 71 -6.98 -11.26 -8.68
C ILE A 71 -7.23 -11.37 -10.19
N ALA A 72 -7.50 -12.58 -10.68
CA ALA A 72 -7.78 -12.84 -12.09
C ALA A 72 -9.22 -12.54 -12.54
N SER A 73 -10.09 -12.11 -11.63
CA SER A 73 -11.53 -11.87 -11.90
C SER A 73 -11.82 -10.54 -12.60
N GLY A 74 -10.91 -9.57 -12.48
CA GLY A 74 -11.05 -8.26 -13.12
C GLY A 74 -10.75 -8.27 -14.63
N PRO A 75 -11.12 -7.19 -15.35
CA PRO A 75 -10.92 -7.10 -16.79
C PRO A 75 -9.45 -7.10 -17.22
N LEU A 76 -8.55 -6.53 -16.42
CA LEU A 76 -7.09 -6.53 -16.69
C LEU A 76 -6.38 -7.75 -16.11
N LYS A 77 -7.08 -8.53 -15.27
CA LYS A 77 -6.64 -9.75 -14.59
C LYS A 77 -5.35 -9.55 -13.79
N ARG A 78 -5.21 -8.35 -13.22
CA ARG A 78 -4.03 -7.97 -12.45
C ARG A 78 -4.36 -6.88 -11.46
N ILE A 79 -3.72 -6.94 -10.30
CA ILE A 79 -3.76 -5.89 -9.28
C ILE A 79 -2.35 -5.40 -9.00
N ALA A 80 -2.22 -4.21 -8.42
CA ALA A 80 -0.98 -3.76 -7.79
C ALA A 80 -1.15 -3.79 -6.27
N VAL A 81 -0.14 -4.31 -5.57
CA VAL A 81 -0.14 -4.41 -4.11
C VAL A 81 1.15 -3.82 -3.55
N ASN A 82 1.03 -3.06 -2.46
CA ASN A 82 2.13 -2.62 -1.62
C ASN A 82 1.78 -2.97 -0.17
N LEU A 83 2.72 -3.52 0.60
CA LEU A 83 2.57 -3.63 2.05
C LEU A 83 3.36 -2.50 2.69
N LEU A 84 2.70 -1.75 3.56
CA LEU A 84 3.26 -0.64 4.32
C LEU A 84 3.07 -0.90 5.81
N VAL A 85 4.14 -0.80 6.58
CA VAL A 85 4.14 -1.01 8.03
C VAL A 85 4.23 0.34 8.73
N TRP A 86 3.35 0.57 9.70
CA TRP A 86 3.28 1.83 10.43
C TRP A 86 3.26 1.62 11.94
N ALA A 87 3.80 2.60 12.65
CA ALA A 87 3.75 2.72 14.11
C ALA A 87 3.81 4.22 14.45
N GLU A 88 4.96 4.71 14.90
CA GLU A 88 5.18 6.10 15.25
C GLU A 88 4.82 7.08 14.11
N PRO A 89 4.04 8.16 14.38
CA PRO A 89 3.62 9.09 13.34
C PRO A 89 4.80 9.68 12.54
N ARG A 90 5.88 10.04 13.23
CA ARG A 90 7.00 10.81 12.65
C ARG A 90 8.14 9.96 12.08
N GLN A 91 8.09 8.65 12.23
CA GLN A 91 9.09 7.77 11.64
C GLN A 91 8.75 7.45 10.18
N PRO A 92 9.75 7.33 9.30
CA PRO A 92 9.55 6.73 7.98
C PRO A 92 8.89 5.35 8.12
N LYS A 93 7.96 5.04 7.23
CA LYS A 93 7.24 3.77 7.20
C LYS A 93 8.06 2.76 6.40
N ASP A 94 8.05 1.51 6.83
CA ASP A 94 8.66 0.43 6.05
C ASP A 94 7.68 -0.05 5.00
N GLU A 95 8.15 -0.38 3.80
CA GLU A 95 7.28 -0.88 2.75
C GLU A 95 7.98 -1.85 1.80
N THR A 96 7.20 -2.71 1.16
CA THR A 96 7.70 -3.62 0.12
C THR A 96 7.94 -2.91 -1.21
N GLY A 97 7.31 -1.74 -1.40
CA GLY A 97 7.10 -1.16 -2.72
C GLY A 97 5.99 -1.89 -3.49
N TRP A 98 5.69 -1.39 -4.69
CA TRP A 98 4.60 -1.88 -5.52
C TRP A 98 4.96 -3.14 -6.32
N PHE A 99 4.13 -4.18 -6.18
CA PHE A 99 4.15 -5.40 -6.98
C PHE A 99 2.91 -5.47 -7.86
N VAL A 100 3.08 -5.73 -9.15
CA VAL A 100 1.95 -6.06 -10.04
C VAL A 100 1.78 -7.57 -10.05
N LEU A 101 0.61 -8.04 -9.62
CA LEU A 101 0.28 -9.46 -9.49
C LEU A 101 -0.73 -9.84 -10.56
N SER A 102 -0.33 -10.73 -11.46
CA SER A 102 -1.16 -11.31 -12.53
C SER A 102 -1.11 -12.83 -12.60
N THR A 103 -0.18 -13.44 -11.86
CA THR A 103 0.06 -14.89 -11.85
C THR A 103 0.30 -15.42 -10.42
N PRO A 104 0.08 -16.73 -10.18
CA PRO A 104 0.44 -17.36 -8.90
C PRO A 104 1.92 -17.23 -8.54
N ALA A 105 2.82 -17.23 -9.53
CA ALA A 105 4.25 -17.11 -9.30
C ALA A 105 4.63 -15.71 -8.77
N GLU A 106 4.02 -14.65 -9.31
CA GLU A 106 4.20 -13.28 -8.81
C GLU A 106 3.62 -13.13 -7.39
N ALA A 107 2.46 -13.74 -7.13
CA ALA A 107 1.86 -13.77 -5.80
C ALA A 107 2.75 -14.49 -4.77
N GLU A 108 3.41 -15.59 -5.17
CA GLU A 108 4.37 -16.31 -4.33
C GLU A 108 5.62 -15.46 -4.02
N VAL A 109 6.15 -14.72 -5.00
CA VAL A 109 7.27 -13.79 -4.78
C VAL A 109 6.89 -12.71 -3.77
N PHE A 110 5.71 -12.10 -3.94
CA PHE A 110 5.19 -11.11 -2.99
C PHE A 110 4.98 -11.70 -1.60
N ALA A 111 4.37 -12.87 -1.49
CA ALA A 111 4.15 -13.56 -0.22
C ALA A 111 5.46 -13.86 0.53
N ASN A 112 6.51 -14.28 -0.18
CA ASN A 112 7.83 -14.53 0.41
C ASN A 112 8.48 -13.24 0.93
N LEU A 113 8.36 -12.14 0.18
CA LEU A 113 8.88 -10.84 0.62
C LEU A 113 8.13 -10.33 1.86
N VAL A 114 6.80 -10.40 1.85
CA VAL A 114 5.96 -10.01 2.98
C VAL A 114 6.32 -10.80 4.22
N GLN A 115 6.41 -12.13 4.12
CA GLN A 115 6.71 -13.00 5.26
C GLN A 115 8.11 -12.75 5.87
N ALA A 116 9.04 -12.25 5.06
CA ALA A 116 10.41 -11.95 5.47
C ALA A 116 10.63 -10.48 5.88
N LEU A 117 9.59 -9.62 5.83
CA LEU A 117 9.76 -8.19 6.11
C LEU A 117 10.07 -7.99 7.60
N PRO A 118 11.24 -7.39 7.95
CA PRO A 118 11.64 -7.25 9.34
C PRO A 118 10.73 -6.27 10.08
N ARG A 119 10.55 -6.48 11.40
CA ARG A 119 9.87 -5.53 12.29
C ARG A 119 10.86 -4.44 12.71
N THR A 120 10.92 -3.35 11.96
CA THR A 120 11.77 -2.19 12.27
C THR A 120 11.00 -1.01 12.89
N GLN A 121 9.68 -1.01 12.79
CA GLN A 121 8.79 -0.06 13.46
C GLN A 121 8.54 -0.43 14.94
N ASN A 122 8.33 0.58 15.79
CA ASN A 122 7.80 0.46 17.14
C ASN A 122 7.21 1.81 17.61
N GLY A 123 6.69 1.87 18.84
CA GLY A 123 6.33 3.13 19.53
C GLY A 123 4.83 3.43 19.49
N ALA A 124 4.44 4.69 19.40
CA ALA A 124 3.03 5.10 19.43
C ALA A 124 2.21 4.59 18.23
N THR A 125 0.88 4.62 18.37
CA THR A 125 -0.08 4.24 17.32
C THR A 125 -0.41 5.45 16.43
N GLY A 126 0.41 5.69 15.41
CA GLY A 126 0.27 6.80 14.45
C GLY A 126 -0.62 6.49 13.25
N LEU A 127 -1.88 6.13 13.52
CA LEU A 127 -2.82 5.65 12.52
C LEU A 127 -3.07 6.67 11.38
N GLY A 128 -3.31 7.95 11.70
CA GLY A 128 -3.52 8.99 10.68
C GLY A 128 -2.34 9.16 9.74
N GLU A 129 -1.11 9.22 10.28
CA GLU A 129 0.11 9.28 9.47
C GLU A 129 0.38 8.00 8.67
N GLY A 130 0.05 6.83 9.21
CA GLY A 130 0.10 5.56 8.47
C GLY A 130 -0.79 5.58 7.23
N ILE A 131 -2.05 6.02 7.40
CA ILE A 131 -3.00 6.17 6.29
C ILE A 131 -2.51 7.24 5.30
N ALA A 132 -2.03 8.38 5.80
CA ALA A 132 -1.52 9.45 4.94
C ALA A 132 -0.30 8.99 4.12
N ALA A 133 0.59 8.18 4.72
CA ALA A 133 1.70 7.56 4.01
C ALA A 133 1.21 6.61 2.90
N ALA A 134 0.22 5.76 3.19
CA ALA A 134 -0.38 4.88 2.19
C ALA A 134 -1.05 5.66 1.04
N ILE A 135 -1.70 6.81 1.30
CA ILE A 135 -2.23 7.68 0.24
C ILE A 135 -1.09 8.24 -0.62
N ARG A 136 0.03 8.64 -0.01
CA ARG A 136 1.20 9.16 -0.74
C ARG A 136 1.81 8.09 -1.66
N THR A 137 1.87 6.82 -1.24
CA THR A 137 2.41 5.74 -2.09
C THR A 137 1.50 5.43 -3.28
N ILE A 138 0.17 5.55 -3.12
CA ILE A 138 -0.79 5.43 -4.23
C ILE A 138 -0.66 6.62 -5.19
N THR A 139 -0.68 7.85 -4.68
CA THR A 139 -0.71 9.05 -5.52
C THR A 139 0.64 9.37 -6.20
N GLY A 140 1.74 8.87 -5.65
CA GLY A 140 3.10 9.07 -6.16
C GLY A 140 3.63 7.94 -7.06
N ASN A 141 2.85 6.90 -7.33
CA ASN A 141 3.31 5.77 -8.16
C ASN A 141 3.09 6.03 -9.68
N GLY A 142 3.57 5.09 -10.51
CA GLY A 142 3.38 5.10 -11.97
C GLY A 142 2.24 4.19 -12.46
N LEU A 143 1.32 3.80 -11.57
CA LEU A 143 0.21 2.89 -11.84
C LEU A 143 -1.08 3.67 -12.14
N LYS A 144 -2.04 3.00 -12.77
CA LYS A 144 -3.38 3.55 -12.98
C LYS A 144 -4.44 2.50 -12.69
N SER A 145 -5.38 2.83 -11.82
CA SER A 145 -6.56 2.03 -11.56
C SER A 145 -7.79 2.90 -11.30
N ARG A 146 -8.98 2.30 -11.45
CA ARG A 146 -10.23 2.94 -11.00
C ARG A 146 -10.52 2.67 -9.52
N ARG A 147 -9.90 1.65 -8.95
CA ARG A 147 -10.11 1.21 -7.57
C ARG A 147 -8.79 1.36 -6.81
N ARG A 148 -8.76 2.29 -5.86
CA ARG A 148 -7.61 2.54 -4.98
C ARG A 148 -8.05 2.31 -3.54
N VAL A 149 -7.42 1.35 -2.87
CA VAL A 149 -7.85 0.86 -1.55
C VAL A 149 -6.66 0.84 -0.60
N ILE A 150 -6.91 1.29 0.63
CA ILE A 150 -6.04 1.07 1.78
C ILE A 150 -6.76 0.09 2.71
N ASP A 151 -6.17 -1.09 2.87
CA ASP A 151 -6.54 -2.11 3.84
C ASP A 151 -5.75 -1.86 5.13
N VAL A 152 -6.38 -1.25 6.13
CA VAL A 152 -5.74 -1.02 7.43
C VAL A 152 -5.99 -2.21 8.36
N SER A 153 -4.94 -2.72 8.99
CA SER A 153 -5.05 -3.66 10.13
C SER A 153 -4.27 -3.15 11.35
N GLY A 154 -4.85 -3.29 12.53
CA GLY A 154 -4.21 -2.87 13.78
C GLY A 154 -5.09 -3.09 15.01
N ASP A 155 -4.50 -2.93 16.20
CA ASP A 155 -5.13 -3.19 17.50
C ASP A 155 -5.32 -1.93 18.36
N GLY A 156 -4.86 -0.78 17.87
CA GLY A 156 -4.87 0.49 18.60
C GLY A 156 -5.81 1.54 18.04
N ILE A 157 -6.24 2.46 18.91
CA ILE A 157 -6.70 3.78 18.48
C ILE A 157 -5.50 4.71 18.28
N GLU A 158 -5.69 5.77 17.51
CA GLU A 158 -4.70 6.82 17.36
C GLU A 158 -4.23 7.35 18.74
N ALA A 159 -2.93 7.30 18.98
CA ALA A 159 -2.36 7.89 20.18
C ALA A 159 -2.51 9.42 20.11
N VAL A 160 -2.96 10.05 21.21
CA VAL A 160 -3.18 11.50 21.28
C VAL A 160 -1.91 12.23 20.83
N PRO A 161 -1.93 12.90 19.67
CA PRO A 161 -0.71 13.47 19.15
C PRO A 161 -0.30 14.70 19.94
N GLY A 162 0.96 14.76 20.34
CA GLY A 162 1.63 16.03 20.59
C GLY A 162 2.24 16.56 19.28
N GLY A 163 1.93 17.80 18.89
CA GLY A 163 2.58 18.49 17.76
C GLY A 163 1.91 18.35 16.39
N LEU A 164 2.62 18.71 15.32
CA LEU A 164 2.16 18.71 13.92
C LEU A 164 2.27 17.31 13.29
N VAL A 165 1.24 16.49 13.41
CA VAL A 165 1.10 15.20 12.71
C VAL A 165 -0.31 15.08 12.15
N LEU A 166 -0.51 14.29 11.11
CA LEU A 166 -1.83 14.06 10.55
C LEU A 166 -2.65 13.10 11.42
N GLU A 167 -3.82 13.56 11.85
CA GLU A 167 -4.80 12.74 12.56
C GLU A 167 -5.63 11.87 11.59
N VAL A 168 -6.30 10.85 12.12
CA VAL A 168 -7.21 9.97 11.37
C VAL A 168 -8.27 10.79 10.61
N SER A 169 -8.79 11.85 11.22
CA SER A 169 -9.81 12.71 10.62
C SER A 169 -9.30 13.43 9.36
N GLU A 170 -8.06 13.91 9.39
CA GLU A 170 -7.40 14.58 8.28
C GLU A 170 -6.99 13.59 7.19
N ALA A 171 -6.44 12.44 7.58
CA ALA A 171 -6.10 11.36 6.65
C ALA A 171 -7.35 10.83 5.92
N ARG A 172 -8.49 10.75 6.62
CA ARG A 172 -9.79 10.41 6.03
C ARG A 172 -10.26 11.45 5.02
N ALA A 173 -10.07 12.74 5.30
CA ALA A 173 -10.36 13.82 4.35
C ALA A 173 -9.45 13.73 3.11
N MET A 174 -8.15 13.43 3.30
CA MET A 174 -7.21 13.21 2.20
C MET A 174 -7.61 12.04 1.32
N ALA A 175 -8.08 10.93 1.90
CA ALA A 175 -8.54 9.78 1.13
C ALA A 175 -9.75 10.12 0.26
N ILE A 176 -10.73 10.85 0.80
CA ILE A 176 -11.88 11.34 0.05
C ILE A 176 -11.42 12.23 -1.12
N ALA A 177 -10.57 13.22 -0.84
CA ALA A 177 -10.06 14.15 -1.85
C ALA A 177 -9.28 13.46 -2.98
N ASN A 178 -8.63 12.34 -2.66
CA ASN A 178 -7.87 11.55 -3.63
C ASN A 178 -8.66 10.39 -4.23
N GLY A 179 -9.94 10.20 -3.88
CA GLY A 179 -10.74 9.07 -4.38
C GLY A 179 -10.17 7.70 -3.98
N VAL A 180 -9.66 7.60 -2.75
CA VAL A 180 -9.12 6.38 -2.14
C VAL A 180 -10.12 5.87 -1.10
N THR A 181 -10.36 4.55 -1.12
CA THR A 181 -11.22 3.86 -0.14
C THR A 181 -10.36 3.35 1.02
N ILE A 182 -10.84 3.50 2.26
CA ILE A 182 -10.19 2.96 3.45
C ILE A 182 -11.10 1.90 4.07
N ASN A 183 -10.57 0.69 4.22
CA ASN A 183 -11.21 -0.43 4.90
C ASN A 183 -10.40 -0.82 6.15
N GLY A 184 -11.04 -1.48 7.12
CA GLY A 184 -10.41 -1.84 8.39
C GLY A 184 -10.53 -3.31 8.79
N LEU A 185 -9.47 -3.87 9.34
CA LEU A 185 -9.42 -5.11 10.11
C LEU A 185 -9.01 -4.74 11.53
N ALA A 186 -9.99 -4.56 12.40
CA ALA A 186 -9.75 -4.29 13.81
C ALA A 186 -9.35 -5.59 14.53
N ILE A 187 -8.24 -5.57 15.26
CA ILE A 187 -7.80 -6.70 16.09
C ILE A 187 -8.20 -6.34 17.53
N GLU A 188 -9.33 -6.88 17.99
CA GLU A 188 -9.98 -6.47 19.24
C GLU A 188 -9.34 -7.18 20.46
N THR A 189 -8.10 -6.79 20.79
CA THR A 189 -7.35 -7.26 21.96
C THR A 189 -7.69 -6.42 23.20
N GLU A 190 -7.01 -5.29 23.38
CA GLU A 190 -7.09 -4.47 24.60
C GLU A 190 -8.05 -3.27 24.47
N VAL A 191 -8.24 -2.76 23.24
CA VAL A 191 -9.08 -1.59 22.99
C VAL A 191 -10.54 -1.99 22.92
N TYR A 192 -11.34 -1.42 23.82
CA TYR A 192 -12.80 -1.57 23.80
C TYR A 192 -13.43 -0.93 22.55
N ASP A 193 -14.29 -1.68 21.85
CA ASP A 193 -15.03 -1.26 20.66
C ASP A 193 -14.14 -0.64 19.55
N LEU A 194 -12.96 -1.24 19.32
CA LEU A 194 -12.07 -0.83 18.23
C LEU A 194 -12.77 -0.92 16.87
N LEU A 195 -13.64 -1.94 16.68
CA LEU A 195 -14.48 -2.05 15.49
C LEU A 195 -15.36 -0.80 15.28
N GLY A 196 -16.02 -0.32 16.35
CA GLY A 196 -16.80 0.91 16.33
C GLY A 196 -15.95 2.12 15.99
N PHE A 197 -14.78 2.25 16.62
CA PHE A 197 -13.84 3.34 16.35
C PHE A 197 -13.42 3.38 14.87
N TYR A 198 -12.96 2.26 14.30
CA TYR A 198 -12.58 2.18 12.88
C TYR A 198 -13.76 2.47 11.95
N ARG A 199 -14.97 2.00 12.29
CA ARG A 199 -16.17 2.23 11.49
C ARG A 199 -16.54 3.71 11.41
N ASP A 200 -16.42 4.41 12.53
CA ASP A 200 -16.97 5.76 12.70
C ASP A 200 -15.95 6.86 12.39
N ASN A 201 -14.65 6.59 12.61
CA ASN A 201 -13.57 7.59 12.47
C ASN A 201 -12.66 7.35 11.26
N MET A 202 -12.35 6.10 10.92
CA MET A 202 -11.33 5.77 9.92
C MET A 202 -11.91 5.43 8.56
N ARG A 203 -12.91 4.54 8.51
CA ARG A 203 -13.48 4.03 7.26
C ARG A 203 -14.01 5.15 6.37
N THR A 204 -13.71 5.08 5.07
CA THR A 204 -14.25 6.03 4.08
C THR A 204 -14.22 5.49 2.66
N GLY A 205 -14.98 6.13 1.77
CA GLY A 205 -15.07 5.78 0.35
C GLY A 205 -16.22 4.81 0.03
N PRO A 206 -16.60 4.70 -1.27
CA PRO A 206 -17.70 3.86 -1.72
C PRO A 206 -17.47 2.38 -1.37
N GLY A 207 -18.52 1.71 -0.85
CA GLY A 207 -18.45 0.29 -0.52
C GLY A 207 -17.50 -0.08 0.62
N SER A 208 -16.92 0.92 1.29
CA SER A 208 -15.98 0.72 2.38
C SER A 208 -16.57 -0.08 3.54
N PHE A 209 -15.73 -0.82 4.26
CA PHE A 209 -16.17 -1.65 5.38
C PHE A 209 -15.08 -1.84 6.44
N VAL A 210 -15.51 -2.27 7.63
CA VAL A 210 -14.63 -2.74 8.70
C VAL A 210 -15.12 -4.12 9.14
N ILE A 211 -14.18 -5.02 9.40
CA ILE A 211 -14.43 -6.29 10.09
C ILE A 211 -13.48 -6.37 11.30
N SER A 212 -13.75 -7.29 12.22
CA SER A 212 -12.84 -7.56 13.34
C SER A 212 -12.50 -9.03 13.49
N VAL A 213 -11.39 -9.26 14.17
CA VAL A 213 -10.95 -10.52 14.78
C VAL A 213 -10.69 -10.29 16.25
N ARG A 214 -10.74 -11.34 17.07
CA ARG A 214 -10.55 -11.22 18.53
C ARG A 214 -9.12 -11.45 18.98
N THR A 215 -8.32 -12.15 18.16
CA THR A 215 -6.92 -12.45 18.46
C THR A 215 -6.07 -12.38 17.20
N TYR A 216 -4.75 -12.36 17.37
CA TYR A 216 -3.79 -12.41 16.27
C TYR A 216 -3.76 -13.78 15.56
N GLU A 217 -4.10 -14.88 16.24
CA GLU A 217 -4.24 -16.19 15.60
C GLU A 217 -5.41 -16.24 14.61
N ASP A 218 -6.47 -15.48 14.89
CA ASP A 218 -7.62 -15.33 13.99
C ASP A 218 -7.31 -14.41 12.79
N PHE A 219 -6.18 -13.68 12.82
CA PHE A 219 -5.81 -12.69 11.80
C PHE A 219 -5.79 -13.31 10.40
N ALA A 220 -5.17 -14.48 10.22
CA ALA A 220 -5.08 -15.14 8.92
C ALA A 220 -6.46 -15.40 8.29
N THR A 221 -7.45 -15.77 9.11
CA THR A 221 -8.84 -15.95 8.67
C THR A 221 -9.52 -14.61 8.40
N GLY A 222 -9.26 -13.59 9.22
CA GLY A 222 -9.72 -12.22 9.04
C GLY A 222 -9.26 -11.61 7.73
N ILE A 223 -7.94 -11.55 7.52
CA ILE A 223 -7.33 -10.93 6.34
C ILE A 223 -7.71 -11.65 5.06
N ARG A 224 -7.81 -12.99 5.05
CA ARG A 224 -8.30 -13.75 3.90
C ARG A 224 -9.72 -13.33 3.51
N ARG A 225 -10.64 -13.22 4.47
CA ARG A 225 -12.03 -12.77 4.22
C ARG A 225 -12.07 -11.34 3.70
N LYS A 226 -11.21 -10.48 4.25
CA LYS A 226 -11.10 -9.07 3.86
C LYS A 226 -10.60 -8.93 2.42
N LEU A 227 -9.48 -9.57 2.10
CA LEU A 227 -8.87 -9.54 0.77
C LEU A 227 -9.80 -10.11 -0.30
N LEU A 228 -10.56 -11.18 -0.02
CA LEU A 228 -11.58 -11.66 -0.96
C LEU A 228 -12.62 -10.57 -1.28
N ARG A 229 -13.09 -9.84 -0.27
CA ARG A 229 -14.07 -8.76 -0.45
C ARG A 229 -13.48 -7.54 -1.16
N GLU A 230 -12.19 -7.28 -0.99
CA GLU A 230 -11.51 -6.14 -1.60
C GLU A 230 -11.08 -6.39 -3.03
N ILE A 231 -10.55 -7.58 -3.32
CA ILE A 231 -9.96 -7.89 -4.62
C ILE A 231 -11.04 -8.27 -5.62
N GLU A 232 -11.98 -9.12 -5.20
CA GLU A 232 -13.03 -9.66 -6.07
C GLU A 232 -13.70 -8.55 -6.89
N TYR A 233 -13.64 -8.68 -8.21
CA TYR A 233 -14.24 -7.70 -9.10
C TYR A 233 -15.75 -7.77 -9.01
N ARG A 234 -16.36 -6.68 -8.54
CA ARG A 234 -17.82 -6.52 -8.53
C ARG A 234 -18.17 -5.38 -9.48
N PRO A 235 -18.84 -5.65 -10.60
CA PRO A 235 -19.23 -4.59 -11.53
C PRO A 235 -20.14 -3.59 -10.80
N GLU A 236 -19.84 -2.30 -10.93
CA GLU A 236 -20.74 -1.26 -10.47
C GLU A 236 -22.01 -1.30 -11.33
N ILE A 237 -23.09 -1.83 -10.76
CA ILE A 237 -24.41 -1.72 -11.38
C ILE A 237 -24.89 -0.29 -11.11
N SER A 238 -24.58 0.63 -12.03
CA SER A 238 -25.24 1.93 -12.06
C SER A 238 -26.71 1.69 -12.43
N LEU A 239 -27.59 1.65 -11.43
CA LEU A 239 -29.01 1.87 -11.68
C LEU A 239 -29.15 3.35 -12.02
N ASN A 240 -29.10 3.69 -13.30
CA ASN A 240 -29.51 5.02 -13.78
C ASN A 240 -30.92 5.30 -13.22
N ARG A 241 -31.03 6.29 -12.32
CA ARG A 241 -32.27 6.97 -11.97
C ARG A 241 -32.07 8.46 -12.20
#